data_AF-A0A5R9PDW5-F1
#
_entry.id   AF-A0A5R9PDW5-F1
#
_cell.length_a   1.000
_cell.length_b   1.000
_cell.length_c   1.000
_cell.angle_alpha   90.00
_cell.angle_beta   90.00
_cell.angle_gamma   90.00
#
_symmetry.space_group_name_H-M   'P 1'
#
loop_
_entity.id
_entity.type
_entity.pdbx_description
1 polymer ?
#
loop_
_entity_poly.entity_id
_entity_poly.type
_entity_poly.pdbx_seq_one_letter_code
_entity_poly.pdbx_strand_id
1 'polypeptide(L)' 'MDVEELIKAALREAGYGADAIGSALPRIMRILQAEDVRLEVGRPLSRKEREYVRVQLEIGLSVSEVLAGLKA' A
#
# COMPACT_ATOMS: atom_id res chain seq x y z
N MET A 1 5.58 16.76 -4.36
CA MET A 1 4.34 16.17 -4.93
C MET A 1 3.98 14.98 -4.08
N ASP A 2 2.71 14.86 -3.72
CA ASP A 2 2.18 13.66 -3.06
C ASP A 2 2.30 12.44 -3.99
N VAL A 3 2.62 11.26 -3.44
CA VAL A 3 2.75 10.01 -4.20
C VAL A 3 1.44 9.69 -4.90
N GLU A 4 0.32 9.95 -4.23
CA GLU A 4 -1.01 9.73 -4.79
C GLU A 4 -1.23 10.59 -6.05
N GLU A 5 -0.85 11.87 -6.00
CA GLU A 5 -0.97 12.79 -7.12
C GLU A 5 -0.03 12.43 -8.29
N LEU A 6 1.18 11.94 -7.99
CA LEU A 6 2.10 11.43 -9.01
C LEU A 6 1.50 10.22 -9.75
N ILE A 7 0.91 9.28 -9.01
CA ILE A 7 0.29 8.09 -9.59
C ILE A 7 -0.93 8.47 -10.43
N LYS A 8 -1.79 9.37 -9.93
CA LYS A 8 -2.93 9.89 -10.70
C LYS A 8 -2.47 10.52 -12.01
N ALA A 9 -1.42 11.35 -11.98
CA ALA A 9 -0.87 11.98 -13.17
C ALA A 9 -0.35 10.94 -14.18
N ALA A 10 0.44 9.97 -13.72
CA ALA A 10 0.98 8.91 -14.57
C ALA A 10 -0.12 8.04 -15.21
N LEU A 11 -1.17 7.69 -14.45
CA LEU A 11 -2.29 6.91 -14.98
C LEU A 11 -3.11 7.72 -16.00
N ARG A 12 -3.29 9.03 -15.78
CA ARG A 12 -3.94 9.89 -16.78
C ARG A 12 -3.12 9.98 -18.06
N GLU A 13 -1.81 10.15 -17.95
CA GLU A 13 -0.89 10.19 -19.10
C GLU A 13 -0.90 8.86 -19.89
N ALA A 14 -1.03 7.74 -19.19
CA ALA A 14 -1.21 6.41 -19.79
C ALA A 14 -2.60 6.18 -20.41
N GLY A 15 -3.52 7.15 -20.35
CA GLY A 15 -4.83 7.09 -20.99
C GLY A 15 -5.95 6.46 -20.14
N TYR A 16 -5.73 6.23 -18.84
CA TYR A 16 -6.80 5.73 -17.96
C TYR A 16 -7.82 6.82 -17.63
N GLY A 17 -9.11 6.46 -17.69
CA GLY A 17 -10.21 7.34 -17.29
C GLY A 17 -10.30 7.57 -15.78
N ALA A 18 -10.97 8.65 -15.37
CA ALA A 18 -11.07 9.05 -13.95
C ALA A 18 -11.66 7.94 -13.05
N ASP A 19 -12.68 7.22 -13.52
CA ASP A 19 -13.31 6.14 -12.75
C ASP A 19 -12.39 4.93 -12.57
N ALA A 20 -11.64 4.56 -13.61
CA ALA A 20 -10.63 3.50 -13.54
C ALA A 20 -9.50 3.86 -12.56
N ILE A 21 -9.08 5.12 -12.56
CA ILE A 21 -8.09 5.64 -11.61
C ILE A 21 -8.66 5.60 -10.19
N GLY A 22 -9.86 6.14 -9.97
CA GLY A 22 -10.49 6.18 -8.65
C GLY A 22 -10.71 4.80 -8.04
N SER A 23 -11.07 3.81 -8.87
CA SER A 23 -11.26 2.43 -8.41
C SER A 23 -9.95 1.69 -8.13
N ALA A 24 -8.89 1.93 -8.92
CA ALA A 24 -7.62 1.25 -8.77
C ALA A 24 -6.72 1.85 -7.67
N LEU A 25 -6.79 3.16 -7.48
CA LEU A 25 -5.86 3.91 -6.64
C LEU A 25 -5.78 3.40 -5.19
N PRO A 26 -6.89 3.12 -4.46
CA PRO A 26 -6.81 2.58 -3.11
C PRO A 26 -6.07 1.25 -3.02
N ARG A 27 -6.15 0.41 -4.07
CA ARG A 27 -5.42 -0.85 -4.12
C ARG A 27 -3.94 -0.63 -4.40
N ILE A 28 -3.59 0.29 -5.29
CA ILE A 28 -2.20 0.66 -5.57
C ILE A 28 -1.54 1.19 -4.29
N MET A 29 -2.20 2.11 -3.59
CA MET A 29 -1.68 2.68 -2.34
C MET A 29 -1.43 1.60 -1.28
N ARG A 30 -2.35 0.64 -1.11
CA ARG A 30 -2.15 -0.49 -0.17
C ARG A 30 -0.96 -1.39 -0.56
N ILE A 31 -0.71 -1.58 -1.86
CA ILE A 31 0.46 -2.35 -2.33
C ILE A 31 1.75 -1.62 -1.96
N LEU A 32 1.81 -0.30 -2.18
CA LEU A 32 2.98 0.51 -1.83
C LEU A 32 3.21 0.52 -0.32
N GLN A 33 2.17 0.71 0.48
CA GLN A 33 2.25 0.63 1.94
C GLN A 33 2.73 -0.74 2.44
N ALA A 34 2.29 -1.83 1.80
CA ALA A 34 2.77 -3.17 2.16
C ALA A 34 4.27 -3.35 1.85
N GLU A 35 4.76 -2.71 0.80
CA GLU A 35 6.18 -2.65 0.47
C GLU A 35 6.96 -1.79 1.48
N ASP A 36 6.41 -0.65 1.91
CA ASP A 36 7.00 0.16 2.98
C ASP A 36 7.17 -0.67 4.27
N VAL A 37 6.15 -1.44 4.66
CA VAL A 37 6.26 -2.37 5.79
C VAL A 37 7.40 -3.38 5.58
N ARG A 38 7.53 -3.95 4.38
CA ARG A 38 8.60 -4.92 4.07
C ARG A 38 9.99 -4.30 4.18
N LEU A 39 10.15 -3.08 3.68
CA LEU A 39 11.40 -2.33 3.74
C LEU A 39 11.77 -2.00 5.19
N GLU A 40 10.82 -1.49 5.97
CA GLU A 40 11.00 -1.11 7.38
C GLU A 40 11.29 -2.32 8.29
N VAL A 41 10.70 -3.48 8.01
CA VAL A 41 11.00 -4.72 8.75
C VAL A 41 12.44 -5.20 8.47
N GLY A 42 13.03 -4.86 7.32
CA GLY A 42 14.42 -5.19 6.98
C GLY A 42 14.70 -6.68 6.74
N ARG A 43 13.64 -7.51 6.64
CA ARG A 43 13.74 -8.95 6.33
C ARG A 43 12.54 -9.45 5.52
N PRO A 44 12.63 -10.62 4.86
CA PRO A 44 11.48 -11.26 4.26
C PRO A 44 10.39 -11.55 5.30
N LEU A 45 9.13 -11.27 4.91
CA LEU A 45 7.94 -11.64 5.67
C LEU A 45 7.53 -13.08 5.33
N SER A 46 7.20 -13.85 6.36
CA SER A 46 6.56 -15.15 6.22
C SER A 46 5.18 -15.02 5.54
N ARG A 47 4.60 -16.15 5.11
CA ARG A 47 3.26 -16.15 4.51
C ARG A 47 2.21 -15.58 5.47
N LYS A 48 2.28 -15.90 6.77
CA LYS A 48 1.34 -15.42 7.79
C LYS A 48 1.48 -13.91 8.01
N GLU A 49 2.71 -13.41 8.06
CA GLU A 49 2.98 -11.97 8.22
C GLU A 49 2.51 -11.17 7.01
N ARG A 50 2.73 -11.67 5.79
CA ARG A 50 2.21 -11.01 4.57
C ARG A 50 0.69 -10.90 4.59
N GLU A 51 0.01 -11.96 5.00
CA GLU A 51 -1.44 -11.96 5.11
C GLU A 51 -1.92 -11.00 6.21
N TYR A 52 -1.24 -10.97 7.34
CA TYR A 52 -1.50 -9.99 8.41
C TYR A 52 -1.40 -8.56 7.88
N VAL A 53 -0.27 -8.18 7.26
CA VAL A 53 -0.06 -6.85 6.68
C VAL A 53 -1.17 -6.49 5.70
N ARG A 54 -1.49 -7.40 4.77
CA ARG A 54 -2.55 -7.20 3.78
C ARG A 54 -3.90 -6.87 4.44
N VAL A 55 -4.30 -7.66 5.44
CA VAL A 55 -5.58 -7.48 6.13
C VAL A 55 -5.59 -6.19 6.94
N GLN A 56 -4.51 -5.86 7.66
CA GLN A 56 -4.46 -4.64 8.48
C GLN A 56 -4.55 -3.37 7.62
N LEU A 57 -3.84 -3.33 6.49
CA LEU A 57 -3.94 -2.21 5.54
C LEU A 57 -5.32 -2.13 4.88
N GLU A 58 -5.98 -3.27 4.66
CA GLU A 58 -7.34 -3.33 4.12
C GLU A 58 -8.40 -2.77 5.07
N ILE A 59 -8.21 -2.91 6.39
CA ILE A 59 -9.11 -2.33 7.39
C ILE A 59 -8.72 -0.90 7.82
N GLY A 60 -7.69 -0.33 7.20
CA GLY A 60 -7.34 1.09 7.33
C GLY A 60 -6.24 1.43 8.34
N LEU A 61 -5.48 0.45 8.85
CA LEU A 61 -4.32 0.75 9.69
C LEU A 61 -3.19 1.39 8.86
N SER A 62 -2.47 2.29 9.49
CA SER A 62 -1.25 2.89 8.95
C SER A 62 -0.07 1.92 8.98
N VAL A 63 0.95 2.18 8.16
CA VAL A 63 2.22 1.43 8.15
C VAL A 63 2.84 1.34 9.55
N SER A 64 2.84 2.43 10.31
CA SER A 64 3.40 2.46 11.67
C SER A 64 2.65 1.57 12.65
N GLU A 65 1.31 1.53 12.58
CA GLU A 65 0.49 0.64 13.42
C GLU A 65 0.71 -0.83 13.07
N VAL A 66 0.82 -1.14 11.77
CA VAL A 66 1.14 -2.49 11.31
C VAL A 66 2.52 -2.93 11.79
N LEU A 67 3.52 -2.05 11.70
CA LEU A 67 4.88 -2.32 12.18
C LEU A 67 4.92 -2.56 13.69
N ALA A 68 4.13 -1.81 14.47
CA ALA A 68 4.01 -2.03 15.91
C ALA A 68 3.46 -3.43 16.21
N GLY A 69 2.44 -3.88 15.47
CA GLY A 69 1.85 -5.22 15.60
C GLY A 69 2.77 -6.37 15.18
N LEU A 70 3.76 -6.13 14.32
CA LEU A 70 4.75 -7.14 13.91
C LEU A 70 5.93 -7.30 14.88
N LYS A 71 6.18 -6.30 15.73
CA LYS A 71 7.27 -6.30 16.72
C LYS A 71 6.86 -6.89 18.08
N ALA A 72 5.55 -6.99 18.32
CA ALA A 72 4.96 -7.59 19.53
C ALA A 72 4.96 -9.12 19.46
#